data_AF-A0A7V9TEY6-F1
#
_entry.id   AF-A0A7V9TEY6-F1
#
_cell.length_a   1.000
_cell.length_b   1.000
_cell.length_c   1.000
_cell.angle_alpha   90.00
_cell.angle_beta   90.00
_cell.angle_gamma   90.00
#
_symmetry.space_group_name_H-M   'P 1'
#
loop_
_entity.id
_entity.type
_entity.pdbx_description
1 polymer ?
#
loop_
_entity_poly.entity_id
_entity_poly.type
_entity_poly.pdbx_seq_one_letter_code
_entity_poly.pdbx_strand_id
1 'polypeptide(L)'
;MSSDNVKKIPPLFAVPDPDPIEETIEPRKKVGGKARDAEVPAACPRCFGSGMEVVPDKGARRCGCRTDEHRNKFLGAARIPRRYDGCSLQNYYPTQGNGSQLKSFNYAFRLVREYPAVERGLLFMGTVGVGKTHLSVAILRGLLDKGVPCLFCEFGSLLK
;
A
#
# COMPACT_ATOMS: atom_id res chain seq x y z
N MET A 1 8.40 -37.45 20.02
CA MET A 1 7.34 -36.57 20.57
C MET A 1 7.53 -35.21 19.92
N SER A 2 6.83 -35.00 18.80
CA SER A 2 6.96 -33.80 17.97
C SER A 2 5.85 -32.84 18.33
N SER A 3 6.20 -31.65 18.80
CA SER A 3 5.26 -30.59 19.14
C SER A 3 5.59 -29.32 18.36
N ASP A 4 4.60 -28.95 17.55
CA ASP A 4 4.10 -27.58 17.36
C ASP A 4 4.91 -26.60 16.49
N ASN A 5 4.87 -26.86 15.18
CA ASN A 5 5.06 -25.85 14.15
C ASN A 5 3.74 -25.10 13.89
N VAL A 6 3.42 -24.11 14.72
CA VAL A 6 2.28 -23.21 14.51
C VAL A 6 2.61 -22.28 13.33
N LYS A 7 2.19 -22.67 12.12
CA LYS A 7 2.23 -21.81 10.94
C LYS A 7 1.42 -20.55 11.23
N LYS A 8 2.09 -19.40 11.39
CA LYS A 8 1.46 -18.08 11.48
C LYS A 8 0.65 -17.87 10.21
N ILE A 9 -0.67 -17.75 10.38
CA ILE A 9 -1.59 -17.41 9.30
C ILE A 9 -1.24 -15.97 8.86
N PRO A 10 -0.81 -15.75 7.61
CA PRO A 10 -0.50 -14.41 7.16
C PRO A 10 -1.79 -13.57 7.14
N PRO A 11 -1.72 -12.25 7.36
CA PRO A 11 -2.90 -11.39 7.26
C PRO A 11 -3.58 -11.61 5.90
N LEU A 12 -4.91 -11.58 5.85
CA LEU A 12 -5.75 -11.87 4.67
C LEU A 12 -5.45 -11.01 3.41
N PHE A 13 -4.45 -10.13 3.47
CA PHE A 13 -3.94 -9.28 2.40
C PHE A 13 -2.43 -9.43 2.16
N ALA A 14 -1.79 -10.49 2.67
CA ALA A 14 -0.39 -10.76 2.34
C ALA A 14 -0.30 -11.13 0.85
N VAL A 15 0.29 -10.24 0.06
CA VAL A 15 0.87 -10.62 -1.23
C VAL A 15 1.94 -11.67 -0.91
N PRO A 16 1.94 -12.84 -1.58
CA PRO A 16 2.98 -13.84 -1.37
C PRO A 16 4.35 -13.19 -1.53
N ASP A 17 5.24 -13.41 -0.56
CA ASP A 17 6.63 -13.00 -0.69
C ASP A 17 7.18 -13.61 -2.00
N PRO A 18 7.90 -12.86 -2.83
CA PRO A 18 8.55 -13.43 -4.00
C PRO A 18 9.52 -14.52 -3.53
N ASP A 19 9.53 -15.65 -4.25
CA ASP A 19 10.42 -16.78 -3.97
C ASP A 19 11.88 -16.28 -3.78
N PRO A 20 12.63 -16.82 -2.81
CA PRO A 20 14.02 -16.41 -2.58
C PRO A 20 14.84 -16.68 -3.84
N ILE A 21 15.49 -15.64 -4.34
CA ILE A 21 16.42 -15.75 -5.47
C ILE A 21 17.76 -16.18 -4.87
N GLU A 22 18.21 -17.41 -5.13
CA GLU A 22 19.57 -17.85 -4.84
C GLU A 22 20.53 -17.15 -5.81
N GLU A 23 20.99 -15.95 -5.43
CA GLU A 23 21.99 -15.18 -6.17
C GLU A 23 23.40 -15.66 -5.82
N THR A 24 24.01 -16.50 -6.68
CA THR A 24 25.46 -16.73 -6.70
C THR A 24 26.15 -15.52 -7.33
N ILE A 25 26.44 -14.49 -6.53
CA ILE A 25 27.19 -13.31 -6.98
C ILE A 25 28.68 -13.50 -6.65
N GLU A 26 29.50 -13.71 -7.69
CA GLU A 26 30.95 -13.57 -7.60
C GLU A 26 31.36 -12.09 -7.48
N PRO A 27 32.39 -11.74 -6.67
CA PRO A 27 32.71 -10.35 -6.36
C PRO A 27 33.52 -9.69 -7.49
N ARG A 28 32.93 -8.69 -8.18
CA ARG A 28 33.66 -7.80 -9.10
C ARG A 28 34.44 -6.72 -8.34
N LYS A 29 35.73 -6.62 -8.66
CA LYS A 29 36.71 -5.65 -8.12
C LYS A 29 36.27 -4.20 -8.35
N LYS A 30 36.49 -3.37 -7.32
CA LYS A 30 36.22 -1.92 -7.33
C LYS A 30 37.30 -1.15 -8.12
N VAL A 31 36.87 -0.30 -9.04
CA VAL A 31 37.66 0.86 -9.50
C VAL A 31 36.74 2.08 -9.41
N GLY A 32 37.19 3.10 -8.67
CA GLY A 32 36.41 4.30 -8.38
C GLY A 32 36.49 5.36 -9.48
N GLY A 33 35.55 6.30 -9.44
CA GLY A 33 35.61 7.53 -10.22
C GLY A 33 34.23 8.14 -10.50
N LYS A 34 34.03 9.39 -10.10
CA LYS A 34 32.81 10.21 -10.17
C LYS A 34 32.18 10.32 -11.57
N ALA A 35 30.84 10.24 -11.64
CA ALA A 35 29.98 11.09 -12.47
C ALA A 35 28.52 10.97 -11.99
N ARG A 36 27.80 12.09 -11.98
CA ARG A 36 26.35 12.14 -11.72
C ARG A 36 25.66 11.75 -13.03
N ASP A 37 25.49 10.45 -13.25
CA ASP A 37 24.64 9.97 -14.33
C ASP A 37 23.20 9.95 -13.80
N ALA A 38 22.35 10.74 -14.47
CA ALA A 38 20.91 10.59 -14.35
C ALA A 38 20.57 9.20 -14.88
N GLU A 39 20.43 8.26 -13.96
CA GLU A 39 20.11 6.86 -14.23
C GLU A 39 18.74 6.84 -14.92
N VAL A 40 18.76 6.68 -16.24
CA VAL A 40 17.59 6.37 -17.06
C VAL A 40 16.91 5.20 -16.36
N PRO A 41 15.61 5.29 -16.01
CA PRO A 41 14.97 4.22 -15.27
C PRO A 41 15.11 2.95 -16.12
N ALA A 42 15.99 2.06 -15.67
CA ALA A 42 16.32 0.85 -16.39
C ALA A 42 15.00 0.09 -16.58
N ALA A 43 14.69 -0.23 -17.84
CA ALA A 43 13.49 -0.99 -18.18
C ALA A 43 13.40 -2.20 -17.25
N CYS A 44 12.22 -2.43 -16.65
CA CYS A 44 12.05 -3.42 -15.59
C CYS A 44 12.73 -4.76 -15.98
N PRO A 45 13.63 -5.33 -15.17
CA PRO A 45 14.45 -6.48 -15.55
C PRO A 45 13.63 -7.77 -15.79
N ARG A 46 12.36 -7.78 -15.38
CA ARG A 46 11.44 -8.91 -15.57
C ARG A 46 10.65 -8.85 -16.86
N CYS A 47 10.24 -7.65 -17.28
CA CYS A 47 9.38 -7.47 -18.46
C CYS A 47 10.03 -6.66 -19.57
N PHE A 48 11.19 -6.07 -19.34
CA PHE A 48 11.93 -5.21 -20.26
C PHE A 48 11.07 -4.09 -20.88
N GLY A 49 10.09 -3.59 -20.12
CA GLY A 49 9.15 -2.55 -20.56
C GLY A 49 7.88 -3.07 -21.25
N SER A 50 7.73 -4.38 -21.47
CA SER A 50 6.50 -4.95 -22.05
C SER A 50 5.31 -5.01 -21.06
N GLY A 51 5.58 -4.93 -19.76
CA GLY A 51 4.58 -5.12 -18.70
C GLY A 51 4.10 -6.57 -18.52
N MET A 52 4.71 -7.53 -19.22
CA MET A 52 4.45 -8.96 -19.10
C MET A 52 5.75 -9.70 -18.76
N GLU A 53 5.72 -10.58 -17.78
CA GLU A 53 6.85 -11.46 -17.45
C GLU A 53 6.53 -12.90 -17.86
N VAL A 54 7.50 -13.56 -18.49
CA VAL A 54 7.38 -14.96 -18.91
C VAL A 54 7.78 -15.82 -17.73
N VAL A 55 6.85 -16.66 -17.27
CA VAL A 55 7.07 -17.62 -16.19
C VAL A 55 7.31 -18.99 -16.83
N PRO A 56 8.45 -19.65 -16.55
CA PRO A 56 8.71 -21.01 -17.01
C PRO A 56 7.52 -21.91 -16.68
N ASP A 57 7.09 -22.73 -17.64
CA ASP A 57 6.01 -23.72 -17.53
C ASP A 57 4.59 -23.17 -17.23
N LYS A 58 4.43 -21.85 -17.07
CA LYS A 58 3.14 -21.20 -16.73
C LYS A 58 2.70 -20.14 -17.75
N GLY A 59 3.51 -19.86 -18.77
CA GLY A 59 3.23 -18.86 -19.81
C GLY A 59 3.53 -17.43 -19.36
N ALA A 60 2.84 -16.44 -19.92
CA ALA A 60 3.06 -15.03 -19.61
C ALA A 60 2.07 -14.51 -18.54
N ARG A 61 2.55 -13.82 -17.52
CA ARG A 61 1.71 -13.10 -16.53
C ARG A 61 2.04 -11.61 -16.52
N ARG A 62 1.15 -10.79 -15.96
CA ARG A 62 1.43 -9.35 -15.78
C ARG A 62 2.61 -9.18 -14.83
N CYS A 63 3.55 -8.32 -15.20
CA CYS A 63 4.68 -8.03 -14.34
C CYS A 63 4.26 -7.16 -13.15
N GLY A 64 4.84 -7.42 -11.97
CA GLY A 64 4.59 -6.66 -10.76
C GLY A 64 4.88 -5.16 -10.89
N CYS A 65 5.83 -4.78 -11.76
CA CYS A 65 6.18 -3.37 -11.99
C CYS A 65 4.97 -2.52 -12.45
N ARG A 66 4.03 -3.13 -13.20
CA ARG A 66 2.83 -2.44 -13.65
C ARG A 66 1.87 -2.15 -12.51
N THR A 67 1.79 -3.06 -11.54
CA THR A 67 1.01 -2.87 -10.31
C THR A 67 1.61 -1.75 -9.46
N ASP A 68 2.94 -1.71 -9.34
CA ASP A 68 3.64 -0.67 -8.58
C ASP A 68 3.54 0.71 -9.24
N GLU A 69 3.68 0.78 -10.57
CA GLU A 69 3.47 2.00 -11.34
C GLU A 69 2.05 2.54 -11.18
N HIS A 70 1.04 1.66 -11.28
CA HIS A 70 -0.36 2.03 -11.09
C HIS A 70 -0.60 2.55 -9.66
N ARG A 71 -0.05 1.85 -8.65
CA ARG A 71 -0.11 2.26 -7.25
C ARG A 71 0.49 3.65 -7.05
N ASN A 72 1.70 3.89 -7.57
CA ASN A 72 2.40 5.17 -7.46
C ASN A 72 1.64 6.29 -8.16
N LYS A 73 1.06 6.00 -9.33
CA LYS A 73 0.21 6.95 -10.06
C LYS A 73 -1.02 7.33 -9.24
N PHE A 74 -1.72 6.38 -8.64
CA PHE A 74 -2.90 6.67 -7.82
C PHE A 74 -2.54 7.36 -6.50
N LEU A 75 -1.42 6.99 -5.86
CA LEU A 75 -0.91 7.70 -4.68
C LEU A 75 -0.62 9.18 -4.99
N GLY A 76 0.03 9.46 -6.13
CA GLY A 76 0.27 10.84 -6.58
C GLY A 76 -1.03 11.59 -6.87
N ALA A 77 -1.99 10.94 -7.53
CA ALA A 77 -3.29 11.54 -7.83
C ALA A 77 -4.15 11.80 -6.58
N ALA A 78 -3.94 11.03 -5.50
CA ALA A 78 -4.72 11.14 -4.27
C ALA A 78 -4.42 12.39 -3.45
N ARG A 79 -3.33 13.13 -3.73
CA ARG A 79 -2.97 14.39 -3.05
C ARG A 79 -2.91 14.29 -1.52
N ILE A 80 -2.53 13.14 -0.97
CA ILE A 80 -2.37 12.95 0.47
C ILE A 80 -1.13 13.75 0.93
N PRO A 81 -1.26 14.71 1.86
CA PRO A 81 -0.11 15.44 2.39
C PRO A 81 0.89 14.51 3.08
N ARG A 82 2.20 14.78 2.93
CA ARG A 82 3.29 13.96 3.50
C ARG A 82 3.17 13.69 5.00
N ARG A 83 2.55 14.61 5.76
CA ARG A 83 2.30 14.44 7.20
C ARG A 83 1.41 13.22 7.54
N TYR A 84 0.69 12.67 6.56
CA TYR A 84 -0.14 11.48 6.71
C TYR A 84 0.44 10.25 6.00
N ASP A 85 1.72 10.30 5.57
CA ASP A 85 2.36 9.17 4.87
C ASP A 85 2.50 7.92 5.74
N GLY A 86 2.38 8.06 7.05
CA GLY A 86 2.36 6.94 7.99
C GLY A 86 0.99 6.33 8.19
N CYS A 87 -0.12 7.02 7.93
CA CYS A 87 -1.44 6.59 8.38
C CYS A 87 -1.89 5.31 7.65
N SER A 88 -2.26 4.27 8.40
CA SER A 88 -2.85 3.03 7.88
C SER A 88 -3.88 2.46 8.86
N LEU A 89 -4.63 1.44 8.43
CA LEU A 89 -5.55 0.74 9.34
C LEU A 89 -4.76 -0.09 10.36
N GLN A 90 -3.57 -0.58 10.01
CA GLN A 90 -2.76 -1.45 10.87
C GLN A 90 -2.11 -0.70 12.04
N ASN A 91 -1.90 0.60 11.91
CA ASN A 91 -1.28 1.44 12.94
C ASN A 91 -2.26 2.44 13.59
N TYR A 92 -3.56 2.22 13.43
CA TYR A 92 -4.56 2.93 14.20
C TYR A 92 -4.86 2.18 15.50
N TYR A 93 -4.61 2.81 16.64
CA TYR A 93 -4.82 2.22 17.96
C TYR A 93 -5.93 2.97 18.68
N PRO A 94 -7.16 2.42 18.74
CA PRO A 94 -8.23 2.99 19.55
C PRO A 94 -7.80 3.10 21.01
N THR A 95 -8.15 4.21 21.66
CA THR A 95 -7.92 4.37 23.10
C THR A 95 -8.71 3.31 23.89
N GLN A 96 -8.06 2.66 24.85
CA GLN A 96 -8.70 1.68 25.73
C GLN A 96 -9.90 2.30 26.45
N GLY A 97 -11.01 1.57 26.51
CA GLY A 97 -12.26 2.07 27.10
C GLY A 97 -13.05 3.04 26.21
N ASN A 98 -12.53 3.46 25.05
CA ASN A 98 -13.26 4.32 24.12
C ASN A 98 -13.99 3.51 23.03
N GLY A 99 -15.21 3.08 23.35
CA GLY A 99 -16.07 2.34 22.43
C GLY A 99 -16.41 3.09 21.13
N SER A 100 -16.35 4.43 21.13
CA SER A 100 -16.63 5.22 19.92
C SER A 100 -15.53 5.06 18.87
N GLN A 101 -14.25 5.15 19.29
CA GLN A 101 -13.11 5.00 18.38
C GLN A 101 -13.02 3.58 17.81
N LEU A 102 -13.31 2.57 18.64
CA LEU A 102 -13.35 1.18 18.19
C LEU A 102 -14.44 0.95 17.15
N LYS A 103 -15.65 1.52 17.37
CA LYS A 103 -16.73 1.49 16.37
C LYS A 103 -16.31 2.18 15.07
N SER A 104 -15.72 3.37 15.13
CA SER A 104 -15.23 4.09 13.95
C SER A 104 -14.19 3.29 13.16
N PHE A 105 -13.27 2.62 13.84
CA PHE A 105 -12.31 1.71 13.21
C PHE A 105 -12.99 0.53 12.51
N ASN A 106 -13.95 -0.12 13.17
CA ASN A 106 -14.68 -1.24 12.58
C ASN A 106 -15.46 -0.82 11.33
N TYR A 107 -16.09 0.36 11.35
CA TYR A 107 -16.76 0.91 10.15
C TYR A 107 -15.76 1.22 9.03
N ALA A 108 -14.61 1.82 9.36
CA ALA A 108 -13.56 2.11 8.39
C ALA A 108 -13.04 0.82 7.72
N PHE A 109 -12.75 -0.19 8.54
CA PHE A 109 -12.31 -1.51 8.08
C PHE A 109 -13.36 -2.17 7.17
N ARG A 110 -14.63 -2.13 7.58
CA ARG A 110 -15.74 -2.69 6.81
C ARG A 110 -15.91 -1.99 5.46
N LEU A 111 -15.85 -0.65 5.44
CA LEU A 111 -15.93 0.13 4.21
C LEU A 111 -14.83 -0.27 3.23
N VAL A 112 -13.57 -0.31 3.69
CA VAL A 112 -12.46 -0.74 2.82
C VAL A 112 -12.72 -2.16 2.32
N ARG A 113 -13.18 -3.09 3.16
CA ARG A 113 -13.41 -4.48 2.77
C ARG A 113 -14.51 -4.64 1.72
N GLU A 114 -15.64 -3.98 1.93
CA GLU A 114 -16.88 -4.19 1.16
C GLU A 114 -17.00 -3.27 -0.08
N TYR A 115 -16.20 -2.20 -0.18
CA TYR A 115 -16.16 -1.37 -1.39
C TYR A 115 -15.81 -2.20 -2.64
N PRO A 116 -16.52 -2.06 -3.78
CA PRO A 116 -17.51 -1.01 -4.11
C PRO A 116 -18.98 -1.36 -3.82
N ALA A 117 -19.29 -2.47 -3.13
CA ALA A 117 -20.66 -2.88 -2.86
C ALA A 117 -21.39 -1.96 -1.83
N VAL A 118 -20.66 -1.05 -1.19
CA VAL A 118 -21.20 -0.09 -0.21
C VAL A 118 -21.48 1.23 -0.90
N GLU A 119 -22.74 1.65 -0.91
CA GLU A 119 -23.19 2.92 -1.52
C GLU A 119 -23.08 4.13 -0.56
N ARG A 120 -22.75 3.90 0.72
CA ARG A 120 -22.73 4.93 1.76
C ARG A 120 -21.32 5.25 2.23
N GLY A 121 -21.04 6.53 2.45
CA GLY A 121 -19.81 7.01 3.05
C GLY A 121 -19.82 7.00 4.58
N LEU A 122 -18.71 7.42 5.18
CA LEU A 122 -18.54 7.60 6.63
C LEU A 122 -18.28 9.07 6.97
N LEU A 123 -18.93 9.54 8.03
CA LEU A 123 -18.67 10.85 8.64
C LEU A 123 -18.09 10.65 10.04
N PHE A 124 -16.84 11.06 10.24
CA PHE A 124 -16.20 11.04 11.56
C PHE A 124 -16.39 12.38 12.26
N MET A 125 -17.00 12.37 13.45
CA MET A 125 -17.21 13.55 14.29
C MET A 125 -16.60 13.33 15.67
N GLY A 126 -16.07 14.39 16.28
CA GLY A 126 -15.46 14.33 17.61
C GLY A 126 -14.41 15.42 17.82
N THR A 127 -13.83 15.45 19.03
CA THR A 127 -12.81 16.42 19.45
C THR A 127 -11.54 16.34 18.59
N VAL A 128 -10.71 17.39 18.65
CA VAL A 128 -9.41 17.42 17.96
C VAL A 128 -8.48 16.31 18.48
N GLY A 129 -7.62 15.79 17.63
CA GLY A 129 -6.60 14.81 18.03
C GLY A 129 -7.05 13.35 18.17
N VAL A 130 -8.35 13.03 18.04
CA VAL A 130 -8.85 11.65 18.22
C VAL A 130 -8.65 10.70 17.01
N GLY A 131 -7.89 11.11 16.01
CA GLY A 131 -7.56 10.25 14.86
C GLY A 131 -8.60 10.20 13.72
N LYS A 132 -9.52 11.17 13.63
CA LYS A 132 -10.50 11.26 12.53
C LYS A 132 -9.83 11.26 11.15
N THR A 133 -8.87 12.16 10.95
CA THR A 133 -8.13 12.28 9.69
C THR A 133 -7.26 11.05 9.43
N HIS A 134 -6.72 10.43 10.49
CA HIS A 134 -5.99 9.17 10.37
C HIS A 134 -6.87 8.08 9.75
N LEU A 135 -8.08 7.87 10.29
CA LEU A 135 -9.02 6.89 9.73
C LEU A 135 -9.40 7.22 8.29
N SER A 136 -9.67 8.48 7.95
CA SER A 136 -9.97 8.87 6.57
C SER A 136 -8.83 8.55 5.61
N VAL A 137 -7.58 8.87 5.97
CA VAL A 137 -6.40 8.56 5.14
C VAL A 137 -6.14 7.05 5.08
N ALA A 138 -6.35 6.33 6.18
CA ALA A 138 -6.23 4.88 6.23
C ALA A 138 -7.24 4.17 5.31
N ILE A 139 -8.48 4.67 5.25
CA ILE A 139 -9.48 4.19 4.28
C ILE A 139 -9.01 4.44 2.85
N LEU A 140 -8.59 5.68 2.54
CA LEU A 140 -8.09 6.04 1.22
C LEU A 140 -6.97 5.09 0.77
N ARG A 141 -6.01 4.81 1.65
CA ARG A 141 -4.90 3.90 1.35
C ARG A 141 -5.35 2.48 1.10
N GLY A 142 -6.24 1.95 1.93
CA GLY A 142 -6.82 0.63 1.69
C GLY A 142 -7.56 0.53 0.35
N LEU A 143 -8.19 1.62 -0.11
CA LEU A 143 -8.83 1.69 -1.42
C LEU A 143 -7.81 1.83 -2.57
N LEU A 144 -6.76 2.62 -2.39
CA LEU A 144 -5.65 2.73 -3.35
C LEU A 144 -4.94 1.38 -3.54
N ASP A 145 -4.75 0.62 -2.46
CA ASP A 145 -4.18 -0.73 -2.49
C ASP A 145 -5.05 -1.71 -3.30
N LYS A 146 -6.38 -1.48 -3.31
CA LYS A 146 -7.34 -2.21 -4.16
C LYS A 146 -7.40 -1.70 -5.61
N GLY A 147 -6.58 -0.70 -5.97
CA GLY A 147 -6.59 -0.08 -7.29
C GLY A 147 -7.74 0.89 -7.53
N VAL A 148 -8.41 1.35 -6.47
CA VAL A 148 -9.48 2.35 -6.56
C VAL A 148 -8.89 3.75 -6.56
N PRO A 149 -9.19 4.61 -7.56
CA PRO A 149 -8.72 5.99 -7.56
C PRO A 149 -9.38 6.77 -6.43
N CYS A 150 -8.57 7.48 -5.64
CA CYS A 150 -9.01 8.23 -4.47
C CYS A 150 -8.52 9.68 -4.52
N LEU A 151 -9.13 10.57 -3.74
CA LEU A 151 -8.74 11.98 -3.61
C LEU A 151 -8.85 12.45 -2.16
N PHE A 152 -7.80 13.09 -1.66
CA PHE A 152 -7.80 13.81 -0.39
C PHE A 152 -7.98 15.31 -0.64
N CYS A 153 -8.96 15.91 0.02
CA CYS A 153 -9.22 17.35 -0.01
C CYS A 153 -9.30 17.90 1.41
N GLU A 154 -8.63 19.03 1.64
CA GLU A 154 -8.74 19.78 2.90
C GLU A 154 -9.73 20.93 2.71
N PHE A 155 -10.56 21.22 3.71
CA PHE A 155 -11.61 22.24 3.60
C PHE A 155 -11.07 23.60 3.14
N GLY A 156 -9.91 24.02 3.65
CA GLY A 156 -9.26 25.28 3.25
C GLY A 156 -8.84 25.35 1.78
N SER A 157 -8.68 24.22 1.10
CA SER A 157 -8.41 24.18 -0.35
C SER A 157 -9.65 24.42 -1.21
N LEU A 158 -10.85 24.32 -0.63
CA LEU A 158 -12.13 24.49 -1.33
C LEU A 158 -12.66 25.93 -1.31
N LEU A 159 -12.07 26.80 -0.48
CA LEU A 159 -12.48 28.19 -0.30
C LEU A 159 -11.62 29.18 -1.11
N LYS A 160 -10.85 28.70 -2.07
CA LYS A 160 -9.99 29.50 -2.94
C LYS A 160 -10.55 29.59 -4.35
#